data_AF-A0A9I9EHF9-F1
#
_entry.id   AF-A0A9I9EHF9-F1
#
_cell.length_a   1.000
_cell.length_b   1.000
_cell.length_c   1.000
_cell.angle_alpha   90.00
_cell.angle_beta   90.00
_cell.angle_gamma   90.00
#
_symmetry.space_group_name_H-M   'P 1'
#
loop_
_entity.id
_entity.type
_entity.pdbx_description
1 polymer ?
#
loop_
_entity_poly.entity_id
_entity_poly.type
_entity_poly.pdbx_seq_one_letter_code
_entity_poly.pdbx_strand_id
1 'polypeptide(L)'
;MKHSSARNVIERAFGLLKGRWAILRGKSYYPVDVQCRTIMVCCLLHNLINREMTNSEIIDDLDEGDSTYATTGGDEINYIEASNEWSE
;
A
#
# COMPACT_ATOMS: atom_id res chain seq x y z
N MET A 1 5.54 20.75 10.87
CA MET A 1 4.82 20.30 9.66
C MET A 1 5.22 18.90 9.18
N LYS A 2 6.48 18.45 9.31
CA LYS A 2 6.92 17.12 8.87
C LYS A 2 6.18 15.94 9.53
N HIS A 3 5.97 15.99 10.86
CA HIS A 3 5.26 14.94 11.59
C HIS A 3 3.81 14.71 11.14
N SER A 4 3.09 15.79 10.80
CA SER A 4 1.69 15.69 10.35
C SER A 4 1.59 15.02 8.97
N SER A 5 2.56 15.28 8.08
CA SER A 5 2.60 14.66 6.74
C SER A 5 2.88 13.16 6.83
N ALA A 6 3.91 12.76 7.57
CA ALA A 6 4.25 11.35 7.76
C ALA A 6 3.09 10.57 8.41
N ARG A 7 2.44 11.16 9.43
CA ARG A 7 1.27 10.58 10.07
C ARG A 7 0.12 10.39 9.08
N ASN A 8 -0.16 11.37 8.23
CA ASN A 8 -1.21 11.29 7.22
C ASN A 8 -0.97 10.15 6.22
N VAL A 9 0.28 9.97 5.76
CA VAL A 9 0.64 8.86 4.85
C VAL A 9 0.41 7.51 5.53
N ILE A 10 0.85 7.36 6.78
CA ILE A 10 0.68 6.13 7.56
C ILE A 10 -0.82 5.83 7.79
N GLU A 11 -1.61 6.83 8.20
CA GLU A 11 -3.05 6.68 8.44
C GLU A 11 -3.80 6.29 7.15
N ARG A 12 -3.45 6.90 6.00
CA ARG A 12 -4.01 6.52 4.69
C ARG A 12 -3.66 5.07 4.32
N ALA A 13 -2.40 4.66 4.47
CA ALA A 13 -1.96 3.29 4.16
C ALA A 13 -2.71 2.26 5.00
N PHE A 14 -2.83 2.48 6.32
CA PHE A 14 -3.62 1.61 7.18
C PHE A 14 -5.12 1.63 6.85
N GLY A 15 -5.65 2.77 6.40
CA GLY A 15 -7.02 2.88 5.91
C GLY A 15 -7.30 1.95 4.72
N LEU A 16 -6.44 1.98 3.71
CA LEU A 16 -6.53 1.10 2.53
C LEU A 16 -6.45 -0.37 2.91
N LEU A 17 -5.47 -0.73 3.74
CA LEU A 17 -5.27 -2.11 4.19
C LEU A 17 -6.47 -2.63 5.01
N LYS A 18 -7.04 -1.82 5.90
CA LYS A 18 -8.27 -2.18 6.64
C LYS A 18 -9.49 -2.28 5.74
N GLY A 19 -9.55 -1.50 4.67
CA GLY A 19 -10.58 -1.58 3.64
C GLY A 19 -10.59 -2.95 2.95
N ARG A 20 -9.42 -3.48 2.58
CA ARG A 20 -9.28 -4.76 1.87
C ARG A 20 -9.24 -5.98 2.78
N TRP A 21 -8.58 -5.89 3.94
CA TRP A 21 -8.29 -7.03 4.81
C TRP A 21 -9.09 -6.98 6.11
N ALA A 22 -10.12 -7.83 6.23
CA ALA A 22 -11.00 -7.86 7.41
C ALA A 22 -10.26 -8.18 8.72
N ILE A 23 -9.16 -8.95 8.66
CA ILE A 23 -8.32 -9.30 9.82
C ILE A 23 -7.73 -8.08 10.53
N LEU A 24 -7.59 -6.93 9.83
CA LEU A 24 -7.03 -5.70 10.38
C LEU A 24 -8.08 -4.77 10.99
N ARG A 25 -9.38 -5.07 10.86
CA ARG A 25 -10.47 -4.21 11.31
C ARG A 25 -10.77 -4.35 12.81
N GLY A 26 -10.48 -5.51 13.39
CA GLY A 26 -10.78 -5.85 14.78
C GLY A 26 -9.53 -5.90 15.67
N LYS A 27 -9.77 -6.05 16.98
CA LYS A 27 -8.69 -6.42 17.91
C LYS A 27 -8.23 -7.84 17.60
N SER A 28 -6.92 -7.98 17.46
CA SER A 28 -6.27 -9.28 17.35
C SER A 28 -5.97 -9.81 18.75
N TYR A 29 -6.21 -11.11 18.96
CA TYR A 29 -5.78 -11.84 20.15
C TYR A 29 -4.40 -12.49 19.95
N TYR A 30 -3.78 -12.29 18.79
CA TYR A 30 -2.46 -12.85 18.49
C TYR A 30 -1.35 -12.10 19.24
N PRO A 31 -0.25 -12.77 19.58
CA PRO A 31 0.98 -12.13 20.02
C PRO A 31 1.44 -11.01 19.06
N VAL A 32 2.15 -10.01 19.58
CA VAL A 32 2.55 -8.81 18.82
C VAL A 32 3.39 -9.16 17.60
N ASP A 33 4.29 -10.14 17.70
CA ASP A 33 5.12 -10.61 16.60
C ASP A 33 4.27 -11.17 15.44
N VAL A 34 3.20 -11.92 15.76
CA VAL A 34 2.25 -12.44 14.77
C VAL A 34 1.43 -11.32 14.15
N GLN A 35 1.03 -10.31 14.93
CA GLN A 35 0.33 -9.13 14.40
C GLN A 35 1.22 -8.36 13.42
N CYS A 36 2.49 -8.12 13.75
CA CYS A 36 3.45 -7.46 12.87
C CYS A 36 3.66 -8.23 11.57
N ARG A 37 3.85 -9.56 11.64
CA ARG A 37 3.96 -10.42 10.46
C ARG A 37 2.70 -10.39 9.60
N THR A 38 1.52 -10.40 10.22
CA THR A 38 0.23 -10.31 9.52
C THR A 38 0.12 -9.01 8.74
N ILE A 39 0.45 -7.87 9.37
CA ILE A 39 0.46 -6.55 8.69
C ILE A 39 1.42 -6.57 7.50
N MET A 40 2.63 -7.10 7.69
CA MET A 40 3.65 -7.21 6.64
C MET A 40 3.14 -8.01 5.42
N VAL A 41 2.53 -9.17 5.66
CA VAL A 41 1.95 -10.01 4.61
C VAL A 41 0.81 -9.28 3.89
N CYS A 42 -0.06 -8.57 4.62
CA CYS A 42 -1.12 -7.77 4.00
C CYS A 42 -0.56 -6.66 3.09
N CYS A 43 0.55 -6.00 3.46
CA CYS A 43 1.21 -5.02 2.61
C CYS A 43 1.81 -5.68 1.35
N LEU A 44 2.52 -6.79 1.51
CA LEU A 44 3.15 -7.50 0.38
C LEU A 44 2.11 -8.02 -0.61
N LEU A 45 1.04 -8.63 -0.12
CA LEU A 45 -0.06 -9.12 -0.95
C LEU A 45 -0.80 -7.98 -1.64
N HIS A 46 -1.02 -6.86 -0.96
CA HIS A 46 -1.65 -5.68 -1.57
C HIS A 46 -0.80 -5.15 -2.74
N ASN A 47 0.51 -5.01 -2.52
CA ASN A 47 1.43 -4.56 -3.57
C ASN A 47 1.49 -5.54 -4.73
N LEU A 48 1.51 -6.85 -4.46
CA LEU A 48 1.50 -7.87 -5.51
C LEU A 48 0.21 -7.83 -6.34
N ILE A 49 -0.95 -7.78 -5.68
CA ILE A 49 -2.24 -7.74 -6.38
C ILE A 49 -2.35 -6.48 -7.24
N ASN A 50 -1.99 -5.32 -6.69
CA ASN A 50 -2.02 -4.07 -7.47
C ASN A 50 -1.07 -4.15 -8.65
N ARG A 51 0.18 -4.59 -8.44
CA ARG A 51 1.16 -4.74 -9.53
C ARG A 51 0.65 -5.64 -10.64
N GLU A 52 0.10 -6.80 -10.31
CA GLU A 52 -0.42 -7.74 -11.31
C GLU A 52 -1.70 -7.22 -11.99
N MET A 53 -2.59 -6.54 -11.25
CA MET A 53 -3.78 -5.91 -11.85
C MET A 53 -3.39 -4.78 -12.79
N THR A 54 -2.48 -3.90 -12.39
CA THR A 54 -1.97 -2.81 -13.23
C THR A 54 -1.20 -3.35 -14.43
N ASN A 55 -0.40 -4.41 -14.27
CA ASN A 55 0.24 -5.07 -15.41
C ASN A 55 -0.80 -5.70 -16.37
N SER A 56 -1.89 -6.26 -15.83
CA SER A 56 -2.98 -6.81 -16.64
C SER A 56 -3.71 -5.72 -17.42
N GLU A 57 -4.00 -4.58 -16.79
CA GLU A 57 -4.60 -3.40 -17.45
C GLU A 57 -3.67 -2.85 -18.55
N ILE A 58 -2.35 -2.78 -18.29
CA ILE A 58 -1.36 -2.37 -19.29
C ILE A 58 -1.28 -3.36 -20.46
N ILE A 59 -1.45 -4.67 -20.23
CA ILE A 59 -1.40 -5.67 -21.31
C ILE A 59 -2.66 -5.61 -22.18
N ASP A 60 -3.83 -5.35 -21.60
CA ASP A 60 -5.09 -5.20 -22.33
C ASP A 60 -5.12 -3.90 -23.17
N ASP A 61 -4.43 -2.83 -22.73
CA ASP A 61 -4.34 -1.55 -23.45
C ASP A 61 -3.27 -1.53 -24.57
N LEU A 62 -2.45 -2.57 -24.70
CA LEU A 62 -1.42 -2.66 -25.76
C LEU A 62 -1.95 -3.20 -27.10
N ASP A 63 -3.23 -3.54 -27.20
CA ASP A 63 -3.87 -3.98 -28.46
C ASP A 63 -4.49 -2.83 -29.28
N GLU A 64 -4.62 -1.61 -28.74
CA GLU A 64 -5.21 -0.51 -29.49
C GLU A 64 -4.50 0.82 -29.25
N GLY A 65 -3.94 1.36 -30.34
CA GLY A 65 -2.91 2.39 -30.30
C GLY A 65 -3.27 3.72 -29.63
N ASP A 66 -2.19 4.34 -29.18
CA ASP A 66 -1.97 5.78 -28.98
C ASP A 66 -1.93 6.28 -27.52
N SER A 67 -0.88 7.06 -27.29
CA SER A 67 -0.31 7.49 -26.02
C SER A 67 -1.08 8.67 -25.44
N THR A 68 -1.59 8.56 -24.20
CA THR A 68 -1.32 9.53 -23.12
C THR A 68 -1.81 8.97 -21.78
N TYR A 69 -0.89 8.49 -20.94
CA TYR A 69 -1.22 7.95 -19.64
C TYR A 69 -1.51 9.08 -18.64
N ALA A 70 -2.79 9.30 -18.31
CA ALA A 70 -3.15 9.99 -17.09
C ALA A 70 -3.04 8.99 -15.94
N THR A 71 -1.86 8.93 -15.32
CA THR A 71 -1.58 8.17 -14.10
C THR A 71 -2.61 8.49 -13.01
N THR A 72 -3.55 7.57 -12.74
CA THR A 72 -4.36 7.54 -11.51
C THR A 72 -3.48 7.06 -10.34
N GLY A 73 -2.38 7.77 -10.10
CA GLY A 73 -1.29 7.41 -9.17
C GLY A 73 -1.57 7.83 -7.73
N GLY A 74 -2.61 7.28 -7.13
CA GLY A 74 -2.99 7.60 -5.74
C GLY A 74 -2.66 6.52 -4.69
N ASP A 75 -2.59 5.26 -5.11
CA ASP A 75 -2.81 4.11 -4.22
C ASP A 75 -1.66 3.08 -4.17
N GLU A 76 -0.58 3.29 -4.93
CA GLU A 76 0.58 2.42 -4.89
C GLU A 76 1.55 2.80 -3.75
N ILE A 77 1.84 1.85 -2.86
CA ILE A 77 2.89 2.00 -1.85
C ILE A 77 4.22 1.53 -2.46
N ASN A 78 4.90 2.46 -3.12
CA ASN A 78 6.12 2.18 -3.88
C ASN A 78 7.43 2.22 -3.06
N TYR A 79 7.40 2.63 -1.78
CA TYR A 79 8.59 2.68 -0.93
C TYR A 79 8.28 2.34 0.54
N ILE A 80 9.10 1.46 1.13
CA ILE A 80 9.14 1.20 2.58
C ILE A 80 10.60 1.35 3.00
N GLU A 81 11.02 2.58 3.28
CA GLU A 81 12.36 2.85 3.82
C GLU A 81 12.25 3.54 5.18
N ALA A 82 13.07 3.12 6.14
CA ALA A 82 13.21 3.82 7.40
C ALA A 82 13.99 5.12 7.14
N SER A 83 13.27 6.22 6.94
CA SER A 83 13.87 7.54 6.82
C SER A 83 14.60 7.91 8.12
N ASN A 84 15.85 8.37 8.03
CA ASN A 84 16.62 8.84 9.19
C ASN A 84 16.09 10.17 9.75
N GLU A 85 15.11 10.81 9.11
CA GLU A 85 14.55 12.13 9.48
C GLU A 85 13.97 12.20 10.91
N TRP A 86 13.91 11.08 11.63
CA TRP A 86 13.48 10.95 13.01
C TRP A 86 14.63 10.98 14.03
N SER A 87 15.87 11.19 13.58
CA SER A 87 17.08 11.19 14.45
C SER A 87 17.60 12.59 14.79
N GLU A 88 16.85 13.66 14.49
CA GLU A 88 17.14 15.03 14.95
C GLU A 88 16.11 15.54 15.97
#